data_AF-A0A1X0QR92-F1
#
_entry.id   AF-A0A1X0QR92-F1
#
_cell.length_a   1.000
_cell.length_b   1.000
_cell.length_c   1.000
_cell.angle_alpha   90.00
_cell.angle_beta   90.00
_cell.angle_gamma   90.00
#
_symmetry.space_group_name_H-M   'P 1'
#
loop_
_entity.id
_entity.type
_entity.pdbx_description
1 polymer ?
#
loop_
_entity_poly.entity_id
_entity_poly.type
_entity_poly.pdbx_seq_one_letter_code
_entity_poly.pdbx_strand_id
1 'polypeptide(L)' 'YTSVCVASKHNTSQTCVFCFKKLLHPNRKTIDKNDRVNLKNVNGDFVCVNLVCTSLKADQNTHTRDTQSAVAI' A
#
# COMPACT_ATOMS: atom_id res chain seq x y z
N TYR A 1 -24.03 20.06 15.28
CA TYR A 1 -22.64 20.30 15.72
C TYR A 1 -21.85 19.05 15.39
N THR A 2 -20.85 19.13 14.53
CA THR A 2 -20.05 17.96 14.11
C THR A 2 -18.63 18.21 14.61
N SER A 3 -18.10 17.28 15.42
CA SER A 3 -16.72 17.38 15.90
C SER A 3 -15.77 16.94 14.80
N VAL A 4 -14.81 17.79 14.47
CA VAL A 4 -13.76 17.51 13.48
C VAL A 4 -12.41 17.72 14.16
N CYS A 5 -11.54 16.72 14.06
CA CYS A 5 -10.18 16.74 14.61
C CYS A 5 -9.16 16.68 13.46
N VAL A 6 -8.07 17.44 13.56
CA VAL A 6 -6.98 17.40 12.59
C VAL A 6 -5.95 16.37 13.05
N ALA A 7 -5.86 15.25 12.33
CA ALA A 7 -4.85 14.21 12.58
C ALA A 7 -3.52 14.56 11.92
N SER A 8 -2.40 14.28 12.59
CA SER A 8 -1.07 14.46 12.02
C SER A 8 -0.71 13.34 11.05
N LYS A 9 -0.06 13.71 9.94
CA LYS A 9 0.31 12.81 8.84
C LYS A 9 1.47 11.89 9.23
N HIS A 10 1.18 10.74 9.82
CA HIS A 10 2.18 9.75 10.26
C HIS A 10 2.42 8.62 9.24
N ASN A 11 2.81 8.94 8.00
CA ASN A 11 3.00 7.92 6.94
C ASN A 11 1.79 6.97 6.77
N THR A 12 0.59 7.50 7.03
CA THR A 12 -0.69 6.76 6.98
C THR A 12 -0.89 6.08 5.62
N SER A 13 -0.45 6.73 4.55
CA SER A 13 -0.50 6.22 3.17
C SER A 13 0.44 5.04 2.86
N GLN A 14 1.38 4.71 3.76
CA GLN A 14 2.41 3.69 3.56
C GLN A 14 2.49 2.68 4.71
N THR A 15 1.50 2.68 5.61
CA THR A 15 1.49 1.83 6.81
C THR A 15 0.31 0.89 6.77
N CYS A 16 0.55 -0.42 6.82
CA CYS A 16 -0.49 -1.42 6.88
C CYS A 16 -1.31 -1.26 8.17
N VAL A 17 -2.62 -1.07 8.04
CA VAL A 17 -3.53 -0.90 9.20
C VAL A 17 -3.68 -2.17 10.04
N PHE A 18 -3.37 -3.34 9.47
CA PHE A 18 -3.52 -4.64 10.15
C PHE A 18 -2.29 -5.04 10.97
N CYS A 19 -1.09 -4.70 10.52
CA CYS A 19 0.15 -5.13 11.17
C CYS A 19 1.12 -3.98 11.49
N PHE A 20 0.73 -2.74 11.21
CA PHE A 20 1.51 -1.51 11.45
C PHE A 20 2.94 -1.55 10.86
N LYS A 21 3.14 -2.36 9.82
CA LYS A 21 4.41 -2.42 9.08
C LYS A 21 4.31 -1.57 7.82
N LYS A 22 5.47 -1.08 7.40
CA LYS A 22 5.62 -0.33 6.16
C LYS A 22 5.24 -1.21 4.97
N LEU A 23 4.50 -0.64 4.04
CA LEU A 23 4.14 -1.28 2.79
C LEU A 23 5.18 -1.03 1.71
N LEU A 24 5.19 -1.90 0.71
CA LEU A 24 6.08 -1.81 -0.44
C LEU A 24 5.33 -1.39 -1.69
N HIS A 25 6.06 -0.78 -2.62
CA HIS A 25 5.54 -0.52 -3.96
C HIS A 25 5.44 -1.85 -4.74
N PRO A 26 4.28 -2.15 -5.34
CA PRO A 26 4.16 -3.29 -6.22
C PRO A 26 5.03 -3.06 -7.46
N ASN A 27 5.76 -4.10 -7.83
CA ASN A 27 6.58 -4.09 -9.04
C ASN A 27 5.84 -4.82 -10.16
N ARG A 28 5.66 -4.16 -11.30
CA ARG A 28 5.13 -4.76 -12.52
C ARG A 28 6.26 -5.01 -13.51
N LYS A 29 6.31 -6.25 -14.02
CA LYS A 29 7.15 -6.58 -15.18
C LYS A 29 6.53 -5.95 -16.43
N THR A 30 7.33 -5.19 -17.17
CA THR A 30 6.97 -4.63 -18.47
C THR A 30 7.99 -5.06 -19.49
N ILE A 31 7.55 -5.50 -20.66
CA ILE A 31 8.43 -5.82 -21.79
C ILE A 31 8.55 -4.55 -22.65
N ASP A 32 9.78 -4.14 -22.97
CA ASP A 32 10.01 -3.01 -23.88
C ASP A 32 9.98 -3.45 -25.35
N LYS A 33 10.17 -2.49 -26.27
CA LYS A 33 10.14 -2.75 -27.72
C LYS A 33 11.29 -3.66 -28.20
N ASN A 34 12.28 -3.94 -27.34
CA ASN A 34 13.45 -4.76 -27.63
C ASN A 34 13.39 -6.09 -26.85
N ASP A 35 12.19 -6.53 -26.44
CA ASP A 35 11.95 -7.74 -25.65
C ASP A 35 12.69 -7.79 -24.29
N ARG A 36 13.13 -6.64 -23.76
CA ARG A 36 13.76 -6.61 -22.44
C ARG A 36 12.73 -6.48 -21.34
N VAL A 37 12.88 -7.33 -20.32
CA VAL A 37 12.06 -7.29 -19.11
C VAL A 37 12.56 -6.17 -18.19
N ASN A 38 11.71 -5.17 -17.97
CA ASN A 38 11.95 -4.08 -17.04
C ASN A 38 11.00 -4.22 -15.84
N LEU A 39 11.51 -3.97 -14.63
CA LEU A 39 10.69 -3.84 -13.44
C LEU A 39 10.31 -2.37 -13.25
N LYS A 40 9.01 -2.06 -13.20
CA LYS A 40 8.52 -0.72 -12.89
C LYS A 40 7.70 -0.74 -11.62
N ASN A 41 7.95 0.23 -10.75
CA ASN A 41 7.06 0.51 -9.63
C ASN A 41 5.69 0.92 -10.19
N VAL A 42 4.63 0.31 -9.67
CA VAL A 42 3.25 0.74 -9.92
C VAL A 42 2.93 1.86 -8.95
N ASN A 43 2.58 3.02 -9.49
CA ASN A 43 2.13 4.15 -8.69
C ASN A 43 0.66 3.94 -8.30
N GLY A 44 0.29 4.37 -7.09
CA GLY A 44 -1.10 4.38 -6.62
C GLY A 44 -1.46 3.23 -5.68
N ASP A 45 -0.76 2.11 -5.79
CA ASP A 45 -1.00 0.92 -4.96
C ASP A 45 0.21 0.58 -4.09
N PHE A 46 -0.08 -0.11 -3.00
CA PHE A 46 0.89 -0.62 -2.04
C PHE A 46 0.55 -2.05 -1.64
N VAL A 47 1.58 -2.85 -1.35
CA VAL A 47 1.42 -4.25 -0.95
C VAL A 47 2.05 -4.52 0.42
N CYS A 48 1.32 -5.27 1.25
CA CYS A 48 1.82 -5.82 2.50
C CYS A 48 2.48 -7.17 2.23
N VAL A 49 3.77 -7.30 2.54
CA VAL A 49 4.53 -8.55 2.35
C VAL A 49 4.88 -9.23 3.67
N ASN A 50 4.34 -8.73 4.79
CA ASN A 50 4.59 -9.30 6.09
C ASN A 50 3.82 -10.62 6.24
N LEU A 51 4.56 -11.75 6.30
CA LEU A 51 4.02 -13.11 6.44
C LEU A 51 3.13 -13.31 7.68
N VAL A 52 3.33 -12.48 8.70
CA VAL A 52 2.54 -12.53 9.95
C VAL A 52 1.24 -11.73 9.83
N CYS A 53 1.10 -10.87 8.82
CA CYS A 53 -0.04 -9.98 8.67
C CYS A 53 -1.33 -10.74 8.29
N THR A 54 -2.43 -10.43 8.99
CA THR A 54 -3.76 -10.99 8.70
C THR A 54 -4.22 -10.66 7.28
N SER A 55 -3.95 -9.46 6.79
CA SER A 55 -4.32 -9.04 5.43
C SER A 55 -3.57 -9.82 4.36
N LEU A 56 -2.35 -10.29 4.63
CA LEU A 56 -1.66 -11.22 3.74
C LEU A 56 -2.27 -12.62 3.79
N LYS A 57 -2.60 -13.12 4.99
CA LYS A 57 -3.25 -14.44 5.15
C LYS A 57 -4.63 -14.52 4.49
N ALA A 58 -5.32 -13.38 4.37
CA ALA A 58 -6.62 -13.25 3.74
C ALA A 58 -6.55 -12.92 2.23
N ASP A 59 -5.35 -12.88 1.63
CA ASP A 59 -5.13 -12.46 0.23
C ASP A 59 -5.66 -11.04 -0.11
N GLN A 60 -5.74 -10.17 0.91
CA GLN A 60 -6.17 -8.77 0.81
C GLN A 60 -5.00 -7.84 1.14
N ASN A 61 -3.82 -8.16 0.64
CA ASN A 61 -2.58 -7.46 0.97
C ASN A 61 -2.30 -6.22 0.12
N THR A 62 -3.08 -6.04 -0.95
CA THR A 62 -2.96 -4.92 -1.87
C THR A 62 -3.94 -3.83 -1.48
N HIS A 63 -3.43 -2.62 -1.26
CA HIS A 63 -4.20 -1.47 -0.81
C HIS A 63 -3.92 -0.30 -1.74
N THR A 64 -4.98 0.41 -2.15
CA THR A 64 -4.81 1.70 -2.82
C THR A 64 -4.35 2.73 -1.79
N ARG A 65 -3.51 3.66 -2.21
CA ARG A 65 -2.97 4.71 -1.34
C ARG A 65 -4.05 5.53 -0.62
N ASP A 66 -5.13 5.82 -1.33
CA ASP A 66 -6.16 6.75 -0.85
C ASP A 66 -7.10 6.05 0.13
N THR A 67 -7.56 4.84 -0.19
CA THR A 67 -8.35 4.00 0.75
C THR A 67 -7.56 3.75 2.03
N GLN A 68 -6.26 3.45 1.90
CA GLN A 68 -5.41 3.24 3.05
C GLN A 68 -5.22 4.50 3.92
N SER A 69 -5.00 5.64 3.28
CA SER A 69 -4.85 6.91 3.99
C SER A 69 -6.13 7.26 4.76
N ALA A 70 -7.30 6.95 4.19
CA ALA A 70 -8.59 7.21 4.82
C ALA A 70 -8.86 6.32 6.03
N VAL A 71 -8.47 5.04 5.99
CA VAL A 71 -8.67 4.09 7.10
C VAL A 71 -7.69 4.34 8.26
N ALA A 72 -6.53 4.94 7.97
CA ALA A 72 -5.49 5.19 8.96
C ALA A 72 -5.61 6.56 9.68
N ILE A 73 -6.67 7.32 9.42
CA ILE A 73 -6.96 8.65 10.01
C ILE A 73 -8.19 8.55 10.90
#